data_AF-A0A2G9M109-F1
#
_entry.id   AF-A0A2G9M109-F1
#
_cell.length_a   1.000
_cell.length_b   1.000
_cell.length_c   1.000
_cell.angle_alpha   90.00
_cell.angle_beta   90.00
_cell.angle_gamma   90.00
#
_symmetry.space_group_name_H-M   'P 1'
#
loop_
_entity.id
_entity.type
_entity.pdbx_description
1 polymer ?
#
loop_
_entity_poly.entity_id
_entity_poly.type
_entity_poly.pdbx_seq_one_letter_code
_entity_poly.pdbx_strand_id
1 'polypeptide(L)'
;MSATKFFSQACPFNELCTEVFGLPACYYGFVMFAALLVLSAMQLFNKKKLLKPIKWVSVAGMLFSGYLSVIEITTSAGNYSLGLPTCAYGFVFYLLVFIFALLAVKKKKRK
;
A
#
# COMPACT_ATOMS: atom_id res chain seq x y z
N MET A 1 -11.83 -9.53 -12.60
CA MET A 1 -11.14 -8.23 -12.69
C MET A 1 -9.77 -8.51 -13.30
N SER A 2 -9.55 -8.06 -14.54
CA SER A 2 -8.59 -8.66 -15.48
C SER A 2 -7.12 -8.41 -15.11
N ALA A 3 -6.37 -9.49 -14.92
CA ALA A 3 -4.91 -9.50 -14.69
C ALA A 3 -4.10 -8.83 -15.82
N THR A 4 -4.72 -8.61 -16.98
CA THR A 4 -4.11 -7.92 -18.12
C THR A 4 -3.88 -6.42 -17.86
N LYS A 5 -4.66 -5.78 -16.98
CA LYS A 5 -4.48 -4.34 -16.67
C LYS A 5 -3.28 -4.06 -15.77
N PHE A 6 -2.74 -5.07 -15.08
CA PHE A 6 -1.45 -4.95 -14.36
C PHE A 6 -0.28 -4.70 -15.30
N PHE A 7 -0.35 -5.17 -16.56
CA PHE A 7 0.72 -5.03 -17.55
C PHE A 7 0.51 -3.84 -18.51
N SER A 8 -0.69 -3.25 -18.55
CA SER A 8 -1.02 -2.18 -19.52
C SER A 8 -0.81 -0.75 -19.01
N GLN A 9 -0.02 -0.53 -17.95
CA GLN A 9 0.28 0.81 -17.40
C GLN A 9 -0.97 1.62 -16.99
N ALA A 10 -2.11 0.95 -16.82
CA ALA A 10 -3.38 1.55 -16.44
C ALA A 10 -3.76 1.12 -15.03
N CYS A 11 -4.06 2.08 -14.16
CA CYS A 11 -4.61 1.82 -12.83
C CYS A 11 -5.90 0.97 -12.97
N PRO A 12 -6.24 0.09 -12.01
CA PRO A 12 -7.36 -0.85 -12.12
C PRO A 12 -8.72 -0.18 -12.42
N PHE A 13 -8.84 1.11 -12.13
CA PHE A 13 -10.01 1.95 -12.41
C PHE A 13 -9.93 2.80 -13.68
N ASN A 14 -9.02 2.48 -14.60
CA ASN A 14 -8.90 3.17 -15.89
C ASN A 14 -8.59 4.68 -15.74
N GLU A 15 -7.85 5.03 -14.70
CA GLU A 15 -7.32 6.37 -14.41
C GLU A 15 -5.85 6.48 -14.88
N LEU A 16 -5.43 7.69 -15.26
CA LEU A 16 -4.02 8.01 -15.56
C LEU A 16 -3.24 7.97 -14.24
N CYS A 17 -2.27 7.07 -14.13
CA CYS A 17 -1.43 7.01 -12.94
C CYS A 17 -0.19 7.90 -13.12
N THR A 18 0.23 8.55 -12.05
CA THR A 18 1.56 9.17 -11.97
C THR A 18 2.68 8.13 -12.14
N GLU A 19 3.59 8.41 -13.06
CA GLU A 19 4.82 7.63 -13.25
C GLU A 19 5.87 8.09 -12.23
N VAL A 20 6.43 7.14 -11.51
CA VAL A 20 7.47 7.36 -10.50
C VAL A 20 8.69 6.55 -10.94
N PHE A 21 9.82 7.21 -11.19
CA PHE A 21 11.05 6.56 -11.69
C PHE A 21 10.86 5.75 -13.00
N GLY A 22 9.94 6.17 -13.87
CA GLY A 22 9.66 5.49 -15.15
C GLY A 22 8.82 4.20 -15.02
N LEU A 23 8.23 3.96 -13.84
CA LEU A 23 7.29 2.88 -13.59
C LEU A 23 5.99 3.43 -13.00
N PRO A 24 4.83 2.80 -13.27
CA PRO A 24 3.56 3.25 -12.71
C PRO A 24 3.53 3.04 -11.20
N ALA A 25 3.04 4.04 -10.45
CA ALA A 25 2.94 4.02 -8.99
C ALA A 25 2.25 2.75 -8.43
N CYS A 26 1.29 2.18 -9.16
CA CYS A 26 0.60 0.93 -8.79
C CYS A 26 1.55 -0.27 -8.62
N TYR A 27 2.63 -0.34 -9.39
CA TYR A 27 3.58 -1.45 -9.30
C TYR A 27 4.27 -1.47 -7.93
N TYR A 28 4.67 -0.30 -7.44
CA TYR A 28 5.26 -0.14 -6.11
C TYR A 28 4.28 -0.53 -5.00
N GLY A 29 3.01 -0.13 -5.14
CA GLY A 29 1.95 -0.53 -4.22
C GLY A 29 1.78 -2.05 -4.16
N PHE A 30 1.76 -2.72 -5.31
CA PHE A 30 1.67 -4.18 -5.39
C PHE A 30 2.85 -4.88 -4.71
N VAL A 31 4.08 -4.44 -5.00
CA VAL A 31 5.29 -5.01 -4.39
C VAL A 31 5.28 -4.84 -2.86
N MET A 32 4.87 -3.68 -2.35
CA MET A 32 4.77 -3.42 -0.91
C MET A 32 3.68 -4.27 -0.23
N PHE A 33 2.50 -4.40 -0.83
CA PHE A 33 1.46 -5.29 -0.30
C PHE A 33 1.86 -6.76 -0.35
N ALA A 34 2.52 -7.20 -1.42
CA ALA A 34 3.06 -8.55 -1.53
C ALA A 34 4.12 -8.81 -0.44
N ALA A 35 5.02 -7.86 -0.19
CA ALA A 35 5.99 -7.95 0.89
C ALA A 35 5.32 -8.05 2.27
N LEU A 36 4.28 -7.25 2.54
CA LEU A 36 3.50 -7.36 3.78
C LEU A 36 2.81 -8.72 3.92
N LEU A 37 2.27 -9.27 2.83
CA LEU A 37 1.63 -10.58 2.82
C LEU A 37 2.63 -11.68 3.15
N VAL A 38 3.81 -11.66 2.52
CA VAL A 38 4.90 -12.61 2.80
C VAL A 38 5.37 -12.49 4.26
N LEU A 39 5.63 -11.27 4.74
CA LEU A 39 6.05 -11.03 6.13
C LEU A 39 5.00 -11.51 7.15
N SER A 40 3.72 -11.29 6.86
CA SER A 40 2.61 -11.72 7.71
C SER A 40 2.46 -13.24 7.71
N ALA A 41 2.59 -13.88 6.55
CA ALA A 41 2.57 -15.34 6.41
C ALA A 41 3.76 -15.98 7.15
N MET A 42 4.98 -15.44 6.99
CA MET A 42 6.16 -15.92 7.69
C MET A 42 6.03 -15.78 9.22
N GLN A 43 5.39 -14.72 9.70
CA GLN A 43 5.09 -14.56 11.13
C GLN A 43 4.13 -15.65 11.64
N LEU A 44 3.18 -16.09 10.81
CA LEU A 44 2.23 -17.15 11.13
C LEU A 44 2.91 -18.52 11.23
N PHE A 45 3.74 -18.86 10.25
CA PHE A 45 4.37 -20.18 10.15
C PHE A 45 5.58 -20.33 11.08
N ASN A 46 6.40 -19.30 11.25
CA ASN A 46 7.71 -19.44 11.90
C ASN A 46 7.73 -18.93 13.36
N LYS A 47 6.64 -18.36 13.89
CA LYS A 47 6.53 -17.68 15.21
C LYS A 47 7.65 -16.69 15.56
N LYS A 48 8.54 -16.37 14.61
CA LYS A 48 9.66 -15.43 14.78
C LYS A 48 9.10 -14.02 14.89
N LYS A 49 9.74 -13.18 15.74
CA LYS A 49 9.31 -11.80 15.99
C LYS A 49 9.63 -10.89 14.79
N LEU A 50 8.87 -11.00 13.70
CA LEU A 50 8.98 -10.16 12.50
C LEU A 50 8.24 -8.81 12.60
N LEU A 51 7.89 -8.39 13.83
CA LEU A 51 7.16 -7.12 14.07
C LEU A 51 7.97 -5.87 13.70
N LYS A 52 9.31 -5.91 13.77
CA LYS A 52 10.18 -4.78 13.40
C LYS A 52 10.11 -4.45 11.90
N PRO A 53 10.36 -5.41 10.97
CA PRO A 53 10.29 -5.13 9.54
C PRO A 53 8.87 -4.80 9.07
N ILE A 54 7.83 -5.44 9.62
CA ILE A 54 6.43 -5.11 9.29
C ILE A 54 6.14 -3.64 9.59
N LYS A 55 6.57 -3.13 10.75
CA LYS A 55 6.38 -1.71 11.11
C LYS A 55 7.08 -0.78 10.12
N TRP A 56 8.31 -1.10 9.74
CA TRP A 56 9.09 -0.29 8.78
C TRP A 56 8.45 -0.26 7.39
N VAL A 57 8.03 -1.42 6.89
CA VAL A 57 7.37 -1.55 5.58
C VAL A 57 6.02 -0.82 5.57
N SER A 58 5.22 -0.92 6.65
CA SER A 58 3.96 -0.18 6.74
C SER A 58 4.15 1.34 6.78
N VAL A 59 5.18 1.84 7.49
CA VAL A 59 5.48 3.29 7.52
C VAL A 59 5.94 3.77 6.14
N ALA A 60 6.83 3.02 5.49
CA ALA A 60 7.28 3.34 4.14
C ALA A 60 6.11 3.36 3.14
N GLY A 61 5.24 2.35 3.17
CA GLY A 61 4.02 2.29 2.34
C GLY A 61 3.07 3.45 2.60
N MET A 62 2.89 3.84 3.87
CA MET A 62 2.02 4.95 4.26
C MET A 62 2.54 6.31 3.78
N LEU A 63 3.84 6.57 3.91
CA LEU A 63 4.49 7.77 3.38
C LEU A 63 4.43 7.82 1.85
N PHE A 64 4.70 6.69 1.19
CA PHE A 64 4.70 6.61 -0.26
C PHE A 64 3.30 6.81 -0.86
N SER A 65 2.28 6.10 -0.34
CA SER A 65 0.89 6.29 -0.77
C SER A 65 0.34 7.67 -0.40
N GLY A 66 0.75 8.24 0.75
CA GLY A 66 0.35 9.59 1.14
C GLY A 66 0.91 10.65 0.19
N TYR A 67 2.20 10.58 -0.14
CA TYR A 67 2.86 11.50 -1.07
C TYR A 67 2.20 11.46 -2.45
N LEU A 68 1.96 10.26 -2.98
CA LEU A 68 1.29 10.10 -4.28
C LEU A 68 -0.15 10.56 -4.27
N SER A 69 -0.88 10.35 -3.17
CA SER A 69 -2.25 10.85 -3.03
C SER A 69 -2.30 12.38 -3.12
N VAL A 70 -1.34 13.09 -2.52
CA VAL A 70 -1.27 14.55 -2.60
C VAL A 70 -0.94 15.02 -4.02
N ILE A 71 -0.03 14.33 -4.71
CA ILE A 71 0.30 14.65 -6.10
C ILE A 71 -0.91 14.44 -7.00
N GLU A 72 -1.61 13.30 -6.90
CA GLU A 72 -2.81 13.01 -7.69
C GLU A 72 -3.91 14.04 -7.44
N ILE A 73 -4.14 14.46 -6.19
CA ILE A 73 -5.17 15.47 -5.87
C ILE A 73 -4.81 16.85 -6.45
N THR A 74 -3.52 17.18 -6.54
CA THR A 74 -3.05 18.50 -7.01
C THR A 74 -2.80 18.56 -8.51
N THR A 75 -2.45 17.44 -9.14
CA THR A 75 -2.13 17.32 -10.58
C THR A 75 -3.32 16.79 -11.39
N SER A 76 -4.09 15.86 -10.84
CA SER A 76 -5.15 15.16 -11.56
C SER A 76 -6.53 15.73 -11.21
N ALA A 77 -6.97 16.74 -11.97
CA ALA A 77 -8.36 17.20 -12.01
C ALA A 77 -9.26 16.27 -12.88
N GLY A 78 -9.06 14.95 -12.77
CA GLY A 78 -9.60 13.93 -13.68
C GLY A 78 -10.81 13.17 -13.14
N ASN A 79 -11.65 12.67 -14.05
CA ASN A 79 -12.87 11.90 -13.77
C ASN A 79 -12.57 10.58 -13.02
N TYR A 80 -12.63 10.61 -11.69
CA TYR A 80 -12.55 9.41 -10.86
C TYR A 80 -13.86 8.62 -10.97
N SER A 81 -13.82 7.45 -11.63
CA SER A 81 -15.01 6.57 -11.76
C SER A 81 -15.55 6.07 -10.41
N LEU A 82 -14.74 6.15 -9.35
CA LEU A 82 -15.11 5.77 -7.97
C LEU A 82 -15.17 6.96 -7.00
N GLY A 83 -15.06 8.20 -7.50
CA GLY A 83 -15.05 9.41 -6.69
C GLY A 83 -13.75 9.71 -5.92
N LEU A 84 -12.88 8.71 -5.69
CA LEU A 84 -11.58 8.86 -5.02
C LEU A 84 -10.43 8.19 -5.81
N PRO A 85 -9.19 8.70 -5.71
CA PRO A 85 -8.02 8.10 -6.35
C PRO A 85 -7.64 6.76 -5.72
N THR A 86 -7.15 5.82 -6.54
CA THR A 86 -6.68 4.50 -6.07
C THR A 86 -5.59 4.57 -5.00
N CYS A 87 -4.75 5.62 -5.04
CA CYS A 87 -3.74 5.88 -4.02
C CYS A 87 -4.32 6.16 -2.63
N ALA A 88 -5.48 6.81 -2.54
CA ALA A 88 -6.15 7.09 -1.26
C ALA A 88 -6.66 5.81 -0.59
N TYR A 89 -7.20 4.86 -1.37
CA TYR A 89 -7.56 3.55 -0.86
C TYR A 89 -6.32 2.80 -0.34
N GLY A 90 -5.22 2.84 -1.09
CA GLY A 90 -3.94 2.27 -0.66
C GLY A 90 -3.49 2.85 0.69
N PHE A 91 -3.57 4.17 0.86
CA PHE A 91 -3.25 4.85 2.12
C PHE A 91 -4.10 4.35 3.29
N VAL A 92 -5.43 4.24 3.12
CA VAL A 92 -6.33 3.72 4.16
C VAL A 92 -5.94 2.30 4.57
N PHE A 93 -5.64 1.42 3.62
CA PHE A 93 -5.20 0.06 3.92
C PHE A 93 -3.86 0.02 4.68
N TYR A 94 -2.85 0.80 4.25
CA TYR A 94 -1.57 0.88 4.99
C TYR A 94 -1.75 1.41 6.41
N LEU A 95 -2.63 2.39 6.59
CA LEU A 95 -2.96 2.96 7.90
C LEU A 95 -3.59 1.91 8.82
N LEU A 96 -4.55 1.13 8.32
CA LEU A 96 -5.17 0.03 9.06
C LEU A 96 -4.12 -1.02 9.47
N VAL A 97 -3.26 -1.46 8.55
CA VAL A 97 -2.19 -2.43 8.85
C VAL A 97 -1.22 -1.86 9.89
N PHE A 98 -0.90 -0.57 9.82
CA PHE A 98 -0.06 0.10 10.81
C PHE A 98 -0.71 0.11 12.21
N ILE A 99 -2.02 0.40 12.31
CA ILE A 99 -2.76 0.31 13.58
C ILE A 99 -2.73 -1.12 14.11
N PHE A 100 -2.99 -2.13 13.27
CA PHE A 100 -2.93 -3.53 13.68
C PHE A 100 -1.54 -3.93 14.16
N ALA A 101 -0.48 -3.48 13.47
CA ALA A 101 0.90 -3.71 13.89
C ALA A 101 1.20 -3.06 15.25
N LEU A 102 0.73 -1.83 15.49
CA LEU A 102 0.85 -1.16 16.78
C LEU A 102 0.08 -1.89 17.89
N LEU A 103 -1.15 -2.34 17.62
CA LEU A 103 -1.96 -3.11 18.57
C LEU A 103 -1.31 -4.46 18.90
N ALA A 104 -0.72 -5.14 17.91
CA ALA A 104 0.01 -6.39 18.09
C ALA A 104 1.27 -6.17 18.95
N VAL A 105 2.01 -5.08 18.74
CA VAL A 105 3.17 -4.71 19.58
C VAL A 105 2.72 -4.34 21.00
N LYS A 106 1.62 -3.59 21.16
CA LYS A 106 1.11 -3.15 22.46
C LYS A 106 0.56 -4.31 23.29
N LYS A 107 -0.14 -5.27 22.67
CA LYS A 107 -0.55 -6.53 23.33
C LYS A 107 0.64 -7.38 23.76
N LYS A 108 1.69 -7.44 22.93
CA LYS A 108 2.91 -8.20 23.26
C LYS A 108 3.71 -7.60 24.42
N LYS A 109 3.65 -6.28 24.62
CA LYS A 109 4.25 -5.63 25.80
C LYS A 109 3.48 -5.87 27.10
N ARG A 110 2.25 -6.40 27.03
CA ARG A 110 1.35 -6.64 28.17
C ARG A 110 1.31 -8.11 28.64
N LYS A 111 2.03 -9.01 27.95
CA LYS A 111 2.33 -10.38 28.39
C LYS A 111 3.81 -10.47 28.71
#